data_AF-A0ABD3NL29-F1
#
_entry.id   AF-A0ABD3NL29-F1
#
_cell.length_a   1.000
_cell.length_b   1.000
_cell.length_c   1.000
_cell.angle_alpha   90.00
_cell.angle_beta   90.00
_cell.angle_gamma   90.00
#
_symmetry.space_group_name_H-M   'P 1'
#
loop_
_entity.id
_entity.type
_entity.pdbx_description
1 polymer ?
#
loop_
_entity_poly.entity_id
_entity_poly.type
_entity_poly.pdbx_seq_one_letter_code
_entity_poly.pdbx_strand_id
1 'polypeptide(L)'
;MTRLSMVKTSQSIEEIKEESEQLRKEIKELKAEALRRLTALEESLGVSSNTNVEKEQAITSLRVADAIEDEGLLPAPPPIVIKSSDSKKRKGVGDLLDETVWKVSLSIGREPGTWMPKTWGTSGQRLNLSFKAEFTPSQLYERDDFLRGGYTNAKILHVLDGQVTLSPSLTEGQRIYKVKNGGWQVTQGDGPLGTDLLRFYIELDDEVTHKGSDLYIPKGRVYCSCGYFPLGDSKRNRSEPNMKESYAKELASIEDEIVKLRQQKDEIKNPFSMDKIKLSNEIGKLQRKAELTAGKLNFASVTEPNKSLLRFTEDMDVGLTKEGGVCCEVEKSPMMKEYHILGRFSIANVKSSK
;
A
#
# COMPACT_ATOMS: atom_id res chain seq x y z
N MET A 1 -2.76 -41.11 -1.83
CA MET A 1 -2.01 -41.08 -3.10
C MET A 1 -2.87 -40.36 -4.13
N THR A 2 -2.64 -39.07 -4.30
CA THR A 2 -3.47 -38.19 -5.14
C THR A 2 -2.75 -37.97 -6.46
N ARG A 3 -3.33 -38.46 -7.58
CA ARG A 3 -2.78 -38.26 -8.93
C ARG A 3 -2.96 -36.80 -9.34
N LEU A 4 -1.86 -36.06 -9.41
CA LEU A 4 -1.77 -34.79 -10.12
C LEU A 4 -1.77 -35.06 -11.63
N SER A 5 -2.82 -34.63 -12.32
CA SER A 5 -2.89 -34.62 -13.78
C SER A 5 -2.06 -33.45 -14.30
N MET A 6 -0.88 -33.75 -14.87
CA MET A 6 -0.13 -32.79 -15.68
C MET A 6 -0.87 -32.54 -16.98
N VAL A 7 -1.49 -31.37 -17.11
CA VAL A 7 -1.99 -30.87 -18.39
C VAL A 7 -0.77 -30.36 -19.17
N LYS A 8 -0.37 -31.10 -20.20
CA LYS A 8 0.64 -30.67 -21.17
C LYS A 8 0.00 -29.70 -22.15
N THR A 9 0.20 -28.41 -21.96
CA THR A 9 -0.02 -27.40 -23.01
C THR A 9 1.29 -27.14 -23.72
N SER A 10 1.62 -28.00 -24.67
CA SER A 10 2.53 -27.65 -25.75
C SER A 10 1.68 -27.24 -26.95
N GLN A 11 0.98 -26.11 -26.84
CA GLN A 11 0.38 -25.48 -28.01
C GLN A 11 1.51 -25.02 -28.93
N SER A 12 1.38 -25.29 -30.22
CA SER A 12 2.40 -24.90 -31.18
C SER A 12 2.40 -23.38 -31.36
N ILE A 13 3.54 -22.80 -31.76
CA ILE A 13 3.63 -21.35 -32.05
C ILE A 13 2.66 -20.95 -33.17
N GLU A 14 2.29 -21.89 -34.04
CA GLU A 14 1.33 -21.69 -35.13
C GLU A 14 -0.10 -21.56 -34.60
N GLU A 15 -0.51 -22.41 -33.65
CA GLU A 15 -1.81 -22.32 -32.98
C GLU A 15 -1.98 -20.97 -32.26
N ILE A 16 -0.93 -20.49 -31.57
CA ILE A 16 -0.95 -19.18 -30.89
C ILE A 16 -1.10 -18.03 -31.90
N LYS A 17 -0.50 -18.14 -33.09
CA LYS A 17 -0.64 -17.11 -34.14
C LYS A 17 -2.04 -17.08 -34.72
N GLU A 18 -2.63 -18.24 -34.99
CA GLU A 18 -4.00 -18.33 -35.50
C GLU A 18 -5.02 -17.80 -34.47
N GLU A 19 -4.86 -18.17 -33.19
CA GLU A 19 -5.69 -17.63 -32.11
C GLU A 19 -5.54 -16.09 -31.99
N SER A 20 -4.31 -15.57 -32.13
CA SER A 20 -4.07 -14.13 -32.09
C SER A 20 -4.70 -13.37 -33.25
N GLU A 21 -4.67 -13.93 -34.47
CA GLU A 21 -5.35 -13.32 -35.62
C GLU A 21 -6.87 -13.36 -35.49
N GLN A 22 -7.41 -14.46 -34.95
CA GLN A 22 -8.84 -14.58 -34.68
C GLN A 22 -9.32 -13.53 -33.66
N LEU A 23 -8.58 -13.35 -32.56
CA LEU A 23 -8.89 -12.31 -31.56
C LEU A 23 -8.81 -10.89 -32.14
N ARG A 24 -7.85 -10.60 -33.02
CA ARG A 24 -7.76 -9.29 -33.70
C ARG A 24 -8.97 -9.02 -34.59
N LYS A 25 -9.49 -10.04 -35.25
CA LYS A 25 -10.69 -9.95 -36.09
C LYS A 25 -11.93 -9.67 -35.24
N GLU A 26 -12.09 -10.37 -34.13
CA GLU A 26 -13.19 -10.19 -33.18
C GLU A 26 -13.17 -8.79 -32.55
N ILE A 27 -12.01 -8.29 -32.12
CA ILE A 27 -11.86 -6.92 -31.60
C ILE A 27 -12.27 -5.88 -32.65
N LYS A 28 -11.92 -6.09 -33.92
CA LYS A 28 -12.29 -5.17 -35.02
C LYS A 28 -13.80 -5.16 -35.26
N GLU A 29 -14.45 -6.32 -35.16
CA GLU A 29 -15.90 -6.45 -35.31
C GLU A 29 -16.65 -5.80 -34.14
N LEU A 30 -16.23 -6.08 -32.90
CA LEU A 30 -16.81 -5.46 -31.69
C LEU A 30 -16.67 -3.93 -31.71
N LYS A 31 -15.52 -3.41 -32.18
CA LYS A 31 -15.31 -1.96 -32.32
C LYS A 31 -16.25 -1.35 -33.37
N ALA A 32 -16.49 -2.04 -34.49
CA ALA A 32 -17.42 -1.59 -35.51
C ALA A 32 -18.87 -1.62 -35.01
N GLU A 33 -19.26 -2.63 -34.24
CA GLU A 33 -20.58 -2.72 -33.63
C GLU A 33 -20.79 -1.63 -32.58
N ALA A 34 -19.81 -1.38 -31.71
CA ALA A 34 -19.88 -0.31 -30.71
C ALA A 34 -20.06 1.07 -31.36
N LEU A 35 -19.33 1.35 -32.46
CA LEU A 35 -19.50 2.59 -33.22
C LEU A 35 -20.91 2.69 -33.83
N ARG A 36 -21.46 1.61 -34.39
CA ARG A 36 -22.85 1.59 -34.89
C ARG A 36 -23.87 1.87 -33.79
N ARG A 37 -23.65 1.34 -32.58
CA ARG A 37 -24.54 1.60 -31.44
C ARG A 37 -24.44 3.05 -30.97
N LEU A 38 -23.25 3.64 -30.96
CA LEU A 38 -23.07 5.06 -30.65
C LEU A 38 -23.77 5.96 -31.66
N THR A 39 -23.61 5.71 -32.96
CA THR A 39 -24.30 6.49 -34.00
C THR A 39 -25.82 6.37 -33.91
N ALA A 40 -26.35 5.16 -33.62
CA ALA A 40 -27.79 4.96 -33.43
C ALA A 40 -28.32 5.68 -32.18
N LEU A 41 -27.52 5.75 -31.11
CA LEU A 41 -27.86 6.53 -29.90
C LEU A 41 -27.81 8.03 -30.17
N GLU A 42 -26.84 8.52 -30.94
CA GLU A 42 -26.76 9.93 -31.36
C GLU A 42 -28.00 10.33 -32.17
N GLU A 43 -28.43 9.49 -33.13
CA GLU A 43 -29.67 9.69 -33.89
C GLU A 43 -30.92 9.67 -32.98
N SER A 44 -31.00 8.73 -32.05
CA SER A 44 -32.13 8.61 -31.11
C SER A 44 -32.22 9.78 -30.13
N LEU A 45 -31.10 10.38 -29.77
CA LEU A 45 -31.05 11.48 -28.79
C LEU A 45 -31.37 12.84 -29.42
N GLY A 46 -31.52 12.92 -30.75
CA GLY A 46 -31.88 14.18 -31.44
C GLY A 46 -30.85 15.29 -31.22
N VAL A 47 -29.62 14.93 -30.84
CA VAL A 47 -28.52 15.88 -30.69
C VAL A 47 -28.02 16.19 -32.09
N SER A 48 -28.68 17.13 -32.78
CA SER A 48 -28.12 17.78 -33.95
C SER A 48 -26.86 18.52 -33.51
N SER A 49 -25.72 17.86 -33.61
CA SER A 49 -24.40 18.48 -33.54
C SER A 49 -24.22 19.39 -34.77
N ASN A 50 -24.80 20.60 -34.70
CA ASN A 50 -24.35 21.75 -35.49
C ASN A 50 -22.96 22.18 -34.98
N THR A 51 -21.96 21.35 -35.22
CA THR A 51 -20.54 21.72 -35.16
C THR A 51 -19.93 21.30 -36.48
N ASN A 52 -20.29 22.09 -37.49
CA ASN A 52 -19.75 22.03 -38.83
C ASN A 52 -18.89 23.27 -39.06
N VAL A 53 -17.89 23.48 -38.20
CA VAL A 53 -16.80 24.44 -38.38
C VAL A 53 -15.56 23.83 -37.69
N GLU A 54 -14.42 23.85 -38.38
CA GLU A 54 -13.08 23.44 -37.90
C GLU A 54 -12.73 21.95 -37.83
N LYS A 55 -12.69 21.30 -39.00
CA LYS A 55 -11.73 20.19 -39.24
C LYS A 55 -11.17 20.24 -40.66
N GLU A 56 -10.57 21.37 -41.05
CA GLU A 56 -9.71 21.41 -42.25
C GLU A 56 -8.78 22.62 -42.26
N GLN A 57 -7.95 22.80 -41.22
CA GLN A 57 -6.82 23.75 -41.25
C GLN A 57 -5.84 23.43 -40.10
N ALA A 58 -5.16 22.30 -40.22
CA ALA A 58 -4.04 21.95 -39.35
C ALA A 58 -2.84 21.47 -40.18
N ILE A 59 -2.59 22.10 -41.33
CA ILE A 59 -1.30 22.06 -42.01
C ILE A 59 -1.12 23.43 -42.64
N THR A 60 0.03 24.06 -42.39
CA THR A 60 0.49 25.35 -42.93
C THR A 60 0.05 26.57 -42.12
N SER A 61 0.98 27.08 -41.29
CA SER A 61 1.35 28.51 -41.15
C SER A 61 1.75 28.82 -39.71
N LEU A 62 3.05 28.86 -39.42
CA LEU A 62 3.61 29.64 -38.30
C LEU A 62 5.06 30.00 -38.63
N ARG A 63 5.19 31.08 -39.39
CA ARG A 63 6.38 31.91 -39.48
C ARG A 63 5.94 33.37 -39.34
N VAL A 64 6.49 33.99 -38.29
CA VAL A 64 6.83 35.41 -38.13
C VAL A 64 5.69 36.41 -37.86
N ALA A 65 6.05 37.31 -36.92
CA ALA A 65 5.51 38.62 -36.57
C ALA A 65 4.56 38.61 -35.36
N ASP A 66 4.52 39.61 -34.50
CA ASP A 66 5.49 40.59 -33.99
C ASP A 66 4.81 41.22 -32.76
N ALA A 67 5.53 42.00 -31.97
CA ALA A 67 5.05 42.63 -30.74
C ALA A 67 3.72 43.39 -30.87
N ILE A 68 2.78 43.10 -29.95
CA ILE A 68 1.62 43.96 -29.63
C ILE A 68 1.61 44.16 -28.11
N GLU A 69 1.58 45.43 -27.73
CA GLU A 69 1.61 45.96 -26.36
C GLU A 69 0.37 45.53 -25.56
N ASP A 70 0.60 45.07 -24.34
CA ASP A 70 -0.39 44.54 -23.40
C ASP A 70 -0.76 45.63 -22.37
N GLU A 71 -1.74 46.45 -22.72
CA GLU A 71 -2.38 47.43 -21.83
C GLU A 71 -3.89 47.13 -21.82
N GLY A 72 -4.37 46.42 -20.79
CA GLY A 72 -5.80 46.35 -20.50
C GLY A 72 -6.42 45.00 -20.14
N LEU A 73 -5.66 44.01 -19.65
CA LEU A 73 -6.27 42.78 -19.11
C LEU A 73 -6.77 43.00 -17.67
N LEU A 74 -8.08 42.80 -17.49
CA LEU A 74 -8.77 42.84 -16.20
C LEU A 74 -8.13 41.88 -15.19
N PRO A 75 -8.09 42.22 -13.88
CA PRO A 75 -7.56 41.32 -12.86
C PRO A 75 -8.36 40.01 -12.83
N ALA A 76 -7.63 38.89 -12.78
CA ALA A 76 -8.23 37.56 -12.70
C ALA A 76 -9.22 37.49 -11.52
N PRO A 77 -10.43 36.94 -11.72
CA PRO A 77 -11.40 36.80 -10.65
C PRO A 77 -10.81 35.96 -9.51
N PRO A 78 -11.04 36.34 -8.23
CA PRO A 78 -10.52 35.59 -7.10
C PRO A 78 -11.04 34.15 -7.12
N PRO A 79 -10.22 33.17 -6.70
CA PRO A 79 -10.59 31.77 -6.73
C PRO A 79 -11.87 31.55 -5.89
N ILE A 80 -12.89 30.95 -6.51
CA ILE A 80 -14.13 30.57 -5.85
C ILE A 80 -13.80 29.45 -4.86
N VAL A 81 -13.67 29.81 -3.57
CA VAL A 81 -13.52 28.85 -2.48
C VAL A 81 -14.90 28.26 -2.19
N ILE A 82 -15.22 27.13 -2.82
CA ILE A 82 -16.44 26.36 -2.53
C ILE A 82 -16.25 25.72 -1.15
N LYS A 83 -16.79 26.36 -0.11
CA LYS A 83 -16.93 25.74 1.22
C LYS A 83 -18.00 24.66 1.14
N SER A 84 -17.59 23.41 1.05
CA SER A 84 -18.48 22.25 1.10
C SER A 84 -19.21 22.20 2.45
N SER A 85 -20.53 22.31 2.42
CA SER A 85 -21.42 22.17 3.58
C SER A 85 -21.34 20.77 4.20
N ASP A 86 -21.28 20.72 5.53
CA ASP A 86 -21.10 19.55 6.40
C ASP A 86 -22.24 18.51 6.37
N SER A 87 -22.48 17.87 5.23
CA SER A 87 -23.17 16.57 5.26
C SER A 87 -22.19 15.53 5.81
N LYS A 88 -22.47 14.95 6.99
CA LYS A 88 -21.69 13.86 7.61
C LYS A 88 -21.66 12.63 6.69
N LYS A 89 -20.84 12.65 5.64
CA LYS A 89 -20.48 11.47 4.87
C LYS A 89 -19.72 10.54 5.81
N ARG A 90 -20.10 9.25 5.80
CA ARG A 90 -19.31 8.22 6.50
C ARG A 90 -17.93 8.24 5.86
N LYS A 91 -16.91 8.67 6.61
CA LYS A 91 -15.51 8.61 6.17
C LYS A 91 -15.21 7.16 5.80
N GLY A 92 -14.73 6.94 4.58
CA GLY A 92 -14.25 5.62 4.17
C GLY A 92 -13.03 5.22 5.00
N VAL A 93 -12.69 3.94 5.00
CA VAL A 93 -11.50 3.44 5.71
C VAL A 93 -10.23 4.17 5.27
N GLY A 94 -10.13 4.60 4.01
CA GLY A 94 -9.01 5.40 3.49
C GLY A 94 -9.05 6.89 3.81
N ASP A 95 -10.12 7.40 4.44
CA ASP A 95 -10.28 8.82 4.78
C ASP A 95 -9.96 9.11 6.26
N LEU A 96 -9.63 8.08 7.03
CA LEU A 96 -9.33 8.23 8.46
C LEU A 96 -7.96 8.86 8.73
N LEU A 97 -7.05 8.85 7.75
CA LEU A 97 -5.76 9.56 7.84
C LEU A 97 -5.81 10.99 7.32
N ASP A 98 -6.92 11.42 6.73
CA ASP A 98 -7.02 12.76 6.16
C ASP A 98 -6.78 13.82 7.23
N GLU A 99 -5.97 14.82 6.89
CA GLU A 99 -5.60 15.97 7.73
C GLU A 99 -4.76 15.58 8.97
N THR A 100 -4.13 14.40 8.96
CA THR A 100 -3.23 13.97 10.03
C THR A 100 -1.76 14.28 9.72
N VAL A 101 -1.03 14.76 10.74
CA VAL A 101 0.38 15.15 10.61
C VAL A 101 1.30 14.18 11.36
N TRP A 102 2.32 13.70 10.65
CA TRP A 102 3.24 12.69 11.15
C TRP A 102 4.69 13.08 10.92
N LYS A 103 5.55 12.72 11.86
CA LYS A 103 7.00 12.74 11.70
C LYS A 103 7.44 11.38 11.22
N VAL A 104 8.05 11.34 10.04
CA VAL A 104 8.62 10.14 9.44
C VAL A 104 10.13 10.21 9.58
N SER A 105 10.76 9.14 10.04
CA SER A 105 12.21 9.01 10.14
C SER A 105 12.67 7.77 9.40
N LEU A 106 13.39 7.95 8.30
CA LEU A 106 13.94 6.88 7.46
C LEU A 106 15.32 6.49 7.99
N SER A 107 15.59 5.19 8.11
CA SER A 107 16.91 4.65 8.41
C SER A 107 17.33 3.74 7.27
N ILE A 108 18.14 4.28 6.36
CA ILE A 108 18.58 3.64 5.13
C ILE A 108 19.95 3.02 5.34
N GLY A 109 20.08 1.76 4.94
CA GLY A 109 21.30 1.00 5.08
C GLY A 109 21.13 -0.39 4.53
N ARG A 110 22.19 -1.20 4.56
CA ARG A 110 22.14 -2.54 4.00
C ARG A 110 21.28 -3.47 4.86
N GLU A 111 20.09 -3.83 4.36
CA GLU A 111 19.23 -4.85 4.96
C GLU A 111 19.50 -6.25 4.38
N PRO A 112 19.32 -7.33 5.17
CA PRO A 112 19.32 -8.70 4.64
C PRO A 112 18.32 -8.84 3.49
N GLY A 113 18.77 -9.36 2.35
CA GLY A 113 17.93 -9.48 1.16
C GLY A 113 17.74 -8.19 0.38
N THR A 114 18.52 -7.13 0.65
CA THR A 114 18.57 -5.95 -0.25
C THR A 114 19.09 -6.35 -1.64
N TRP A 115 18.53 -5.71 -2.67
CA TRP A 115 18.92 -5.90 -4.07
C TRP A 115 19.95 -4.86 -4.51
N MET A 116 20.44 -4.05 -3.57
CA MET A 116 21.52 -3.09 -3.82
C MET A 116 22.84 -3.81 -4.13
N PRO A 117 23.74 -3.16 -4.89
CA PRO A 117 25.05 -3.73 -5.23
C PRO A 117 25.82 -4.21 -4.00
N LYS A 118 26.66 -5.24 -4.17
CA LYS A 118 27.41 -5.82 -3.05
C LYS A 118 28.39 -4.85 -2.38
N THR A 119 28.73 -3.74 -3.02
CA THR A 119 29.57 -2.66 -2.48
C THR A 119 28.79 -1.58 -1.73
N TRP A 120 27.45 -1.56 -1.87
CA TRP A 120 26.60 -0.57 -1.23
C TRP A 120 26.38 -0.93 0.25
N GLY A 121 26.64 0.04 1.14
CA GLY A 121 26.46 -0.14 2.59
C GLY A 121 27.30 -1.24 3.23
N THR A 122 28.44 -1.59 2.62
CA THR A 122 29.42 -2.53 3.19
C THR A 122 30.04 -2.05 4.49
N SER A 123 30.11 -0.73 4.69
CA SER A 123 30.63 -0.10 5.91
C SER A 123 29.77 -0.37 7.15
N GLY A 124 28.52 -0.81 6.98
CA GLY A 124 27.54 -0.93 8.05
C GLY A 124 26.97 0.41 8.54
N GLN A 125 27.33 1.53 7.90
CA GLN A 125 26.74 2.83 8.19
C GLN A 125 25.24 2.86 7.86
N ARG A 126 24.54 3.89 8.34
CA ARG A 126 23.13 4.16 7.97
C ARG A 126 22.91 5.64 7.76
N LEU A 127 22.15 5.99 6.71
CA LEU A 127 21.66 7.34 6.47
C LEU A 127 20.33 7.50 7.20
N ASN A 128 20.25 8.48 8.11
CA ASN A 128 19.03 8.75 8.87
C ASN A 128 18.40 10.04 8.40
N LEU A 129 17.25 9.97 7.72
CA LEU A 129 16.50 11.11 7.23
C LEU A 129 15.27 11.32 8.09
N SER A 130 14.83 12.57 8.25
CA SER A 130 13.56 12.86 8.90
C SER A 130 12.84 14.03 8.23
N PHE A 131 11.52 13.94 8.21
CA PHE A 131 10.62 14.98 7.69
C PHE A 131 9.27 14.89 8.40
N LYS A 132 8.47 15.94 8.27
CA LYS A 132 7.07 15.93 8.69
C LYS A 132 6.20 15.93 7.44
N ALA A 133 5.14 15.14 7.45
CA ALA A 133 4.22 15.07 6.35
C ALA A 133 2.77 15.08 6.84
N GLU A 134 1.91 15.67 6.02
CA GLU A 134 0.47 15.70 6.19
C GLU A 134 -0.18 14.79 5.14
N PHE A 135 -1.03 13.88 5.61
CA PHE A 135 -1.86 13.04 4.76
C PHE A 135 -3.08 13.85 4.32
N THR A 136 -3.02 14.49 3.16
CA THR A 136 -4.10 15.40 2.73
C THR A 136 -5.26 14.62 2.10
N PRO A 137 -6.51 15.15 2.13
CA PRO A 137 -7.65 14.55 1.43
C PRO A 137 -7.61 14.78 -0.09
N SER A 138 -6.67 15.60 -0.59
CA SER A 138 -6.57 15.99 -2.00
C SER A 138 -6.21 14.79 -2.87
N GLN A 139 -7.00 14.57 -3.92
CA GLN A 139 -6.77 13.50 -4.87
C GLN A 139 -5.43 13.66 -5.60
N LEU A 140 -4.66 12.58 -5.70
CA LEU A 140 -3.50 12.49 -6.57
C LEU A 140 -3.95 11.99 -7.95
N TYR A 141 -3.66 12.78 -8.98
CA TYR A 141 -3.96 12.41 -10.38
C TYR A 141 -2.78 11.74 -11.08
N GLU A 142 -1.61 11.74 -10.47
CA GLU A 142 -0.45 11.07 -11.01
C GLU A 142 -0.55 9.56 -10.77
N ARG A 143 -0.34 8.78 -11.83
CA ARG A 143 -0.36 7.32 -11.75
C ARG A 143 0.95 6.81 -11.18
N ASP A 144 0.84 5.94 -10.18
CA ASP A 144 1.98 5.23 -9.61
C ASP A 144 1.61 3.76 -9.39
N ASP A 145 2.42 2.84 -9.95
CA ASP A 145 2.16 1.41 -9.85
C ASP A 145 2.38 0.87 -8.42
N PHE A 146 3.17 1.57 -7.59
CA PHE A 146 3.37 1.23 -6.18
C PHE A 146 2.08 1.32 -5.37
N LEU A 147 1.24 2.32 -5.68
CA LEU A 147 0.02 2.57 -4.91
C LEU A 147 -1.10 1.54 -5.17
N ARG A 148 -0.93 0.57 -6.08
CA ARG A 148 -1.87 -0.54 -6.37
C ARG A 148 -3.35 -0.15 -6.27
N GLY A 149 -3.80 0.71 -7.17
CA GLY A 149 -5.21 1.10 -7.28
C GLY A 149 -5.51 1.97 -8.50
N GLY A 150 -4.53 2.14 -9.39
CA GLY A 150 -4.59 3.15 -10.44
C GLY A 150 -4.80 4.54 -9.84
N TYR A 151 -5.79 5.27 -10.36
CA TYR A 151 -6.15 6.60 -9.87
C TYR A 151 -7.13 6.56 -8.69
N THR A 152 -7.65 5.39 -8.32
CA THR A 152 -8.73 5.33 -7.32
C THR A 152 -8.14 5.45 -5.91
N ASN A 153 -8.59 6.45 -5.16
CA ASN A 153 -8.25 6.71 -3.76
C ASN A 153 -6.78 7.05 -3.46
N ALA A 154 -5.95 7.31 -4.47
CA ALA A 154 -4.62 7.89 -4.25
C ALA A 154 -4.75 9.36 -3.87
N LYS A 155 -4.04 9.80 -2.83
CA LYS A 155 -4.10 11.15 -2.29
C LYS A 155 -2.71 11.78 -2.21
N ILE A 156 -2.66 13.10 -2.10
CA ILE A 156 -1.41 13.85 -2.01
C ILE A 156 -0.86 13.75 -0.59
N LEU A 157 0.41 13.37 -0.48
CA LEU A 157 1.18 13.46 0.75
C LEU A 157 1.94 14.79 0.73
N HIS A 158 1.53 15.73 1.57
CA HIS A 158 2.17 17.03 1.63
C HIS A 158 3.37 16.98 2.59
N VAL A 159 4.58 17.23 2.08
CA VAL A 159 5.77 17.32 2.95
C VAL A 159 5.87 18.73 3.50
N LEU A 160 5.73 18.85 4.82
CA LEU A 160 5.83 20.14 5.50
C LEU A 160 7.24 20.71 5.31
N ASP A 161 7.30 22.03 5.12
CA ASP A 161 8.53 22.79 4.82
C ASP A 161 9.21 22.45 3.47
N GLY A 162 8.68 21.50 2.69
CA GLY A 162 9.25 21.12 1.38
C GLY A 162 10.70 20.61 1.47
N GLN A 163 11.11 20.08 2.62
CA GLN A 163 12.48 19.66 2.87
C GLN A 163 12.58 18.38 3.71
N VAL A 164 13.62 17.58 3.44
CA VAL A 164 14.04 16.46 4.31
C VAL A 164 15.36 16.79 4.99
N THR A 165 15.49 16.36 6.24
CA THR A 165 16.69 16.56 7.05
C THR A 165 17.50 15.28 7.11
N LEU A 166 18.74 15.31 6.63
CA LEU A 166 19.74 14.26 6.87
C LEU A 166 20.45 14.53 8.21
N SER A 167 20.42 13.53 9.08
CA SER A 167 21.08 13.56 10.39
C SER A 167 22.59 13.72 10.23
N PRO A 168 23.28 14.36 11.19
CA PRO A 168 24.74 14.52 11.12
C PRO A 168 25.48 13.17 11.13
N SER A 169 26.65 13.14 10.53
CA SER A 169 27.62 12.04 10.59
C SER A 169 28.87 12.48 11.38
N LEU A 170 29.84 11.57 11.55
CA LEU A 170 31.12 11.90 12.18
C LEU A 170 31.94 12.96 11.41
N THR A 171 31.75 13.03 10.09
CA THR A 171 32.53 13.90 9.20
C THR A 171 31.77 15.14 8.76
N GLU A 172 30.46 15.19 9.04
CA GLU A 172 29.55 16.15 8.44
C GLU A 172 28.42 16.54 9.38
N GLY A 173 28.10 17.83 9.43
CA GLY A 173 26.93 18.33 10.12
C GLY A 173 25.60 17.90 9.47
N GLN A 174 24.50 18.37 10.05
CA GLN A 174 23.16 18.19 9.50
C GLN A 174 23.06 18.82 8.11
N ARG A 175 22.37 18.13 7.18
CA ARG A 175 22.11 18.62 5.83
C ARG A 175 20.61 18.64 5.54
N ILE A 176 20.20 19.58 4.71
CA ILE A 176 18.80 19.75 4.30
C ILE A 176 18.75 19.56 2.79
N TYR A 177 17.79 18.75 2.33
CA TYR A 177 17.56 18.47 0.91
C TYR A 177 16.15 18.88 0.55
N LYS A 178 15.97 19.44 -0.66
CA LYS A 178 14.66 19.76 -1.20
C LYS A 178 13.92 18.49 -1.59
N VAL A 179 12.62 18.50 -1.36
CA VAL A 179 11.74 17.36 -1.64
C VAL A 179 10.41 17.88 -2.14
N LYS A 180 9.81 17.18 -3.10
CA LYS A 180 8.45 17.45 -3.54
C LYS A 180 7.45 16.68 -2.70
N ASN A 181 6.20 17.11 -2.77
CA ASN A 181 5.07 16.32 -2.30
C ASN A 181 5.04 14.96 -3.01
N GLY A 182 4.48 13.97 -2.35
CA GLY A 182 4.33 12.64 -2.95
C GLY A 182 2.89 12.16 -2.93
N GLY A 183 2.72 10.85 -3.03
CA GLY A 183 1.43 10.19 -3.02
C GLY A 183 1.28 9.27 -1.82
N TRP A 184 0.05 9.05 -1.38
CA TRP A 184 -0.29 8.02 -0.42
C TRP A 184 -1.60 7.32 -0.75
N GLN A 185 -1.72 6.07 -0.31
CA GLN A 185 -2.91 5.26 -0.45
C GLN A 185 -2.96 4.18 0.63
N VAL A 186 -4.17 3.86 1.09
CA VAL A 186 -4.42 2.65 1.89
C VAL A 186 -4.92 1.55 0.95
N THR A 187 -4.20 0.42 0.91
CA THR A 187 -4.58 -0.77 0.14
C THR A 187 -5.14 -1.83 1.10
N GLN A 188 -6.41 -2.19 0.90
CA GLN A 188 -7.08 -3.15 1.76
C GLN A 188 -6.66 -4.59 1.43
N GLY A 189 -6.36 -5.39 2.45
CA GLY A 189 -6.08 -6.82 2.30
C GLY A 189 -4.79 -7.19 1.54
N ASP A 190 -3.95 -6.24 1.15
CA ASP A 190 -2.71 -6.50 0.39
C ASP A 190 -1.49 -6.78 1.29
N GLY A 191 -1.68 -6.68 2.61
CA GLY A 191 -0.66 -6.99 3.61
C GLY A 191 -0.61 -8.47 4.00
N PRO A 192 0.40 -8.86 4.80
CA PRO A 192 0.50 -10.21 5.34
C PRO A 192 -0.79 -10.63 6.03
N LEU A 193 -1.27 -11.84 5.69
CA LEU A 193 -2.53 -12.39 6.20
C LEU A 193 -3.76 -11.50 5.94
N GLY A 194 -3.75 -10.69 4.88
CA GLY A 194 -4.90 -9.84 4.52
C GLY A 194 -5.05 -8.59 5.38
N THR A 195 -3.96 -8.12 5.99
CA THR A 195 -3.95 -6.83 6.69
C THR A 195 -3.97 -5.67 5.69
N ASP A 196 -4.52 -4.54 6.12
CA ASP A 196 -4.47 -3.32 5.32
C ASP A 196 -3.05 -2.72 5.39
N LEU A 197 -2.61 -2.12 4.29
CA LEU A 197 -1.31 -1.45 4.21
C LEU A 197 -1.48 0.02 3.86
N LEU A 198 -0.73 0.87 4.54
CA LEU A 198 -0.48 2.23 4.13
C LEU A 198 0.75 2.23 3.23
N ARG A 199 0.60 2.76 2.02
CA ARG A 199 1.68 3.00 1.06
C ARG A 199 1.79 4.48 0.79
N PHE A 200 3.01 5.00 0.80
CA PHE A 200 3.26 6.37 0.43
C PHE A 200 4.65 6.55 -0.16
N TYR A 201 4.88 7.67 -0.82
CA TYR A 201 6.22 8.04 -1.29
C TYR A 201 6.46 9.53 -1.12
N ILE A 202 7.73 9.92 -1.22
CA ILE A 202 8.20 11.30 -1.40
C ILE A 202 9.15 11.34 -2.58
N GLU A 203 9.31 12.49 -3.24
CA GLU A 203 10.23 12.63 -4.38
C GLU A 203 11.39 13.56 -4.01
N LEU A 204 12.60 13.00 -3.98
CA LEU A 204 13.85 13.72 -3.71
C LEU A 204 14.36 14.38 -4.98
N ASP A 205 14.68 15.68 -4.89
CA ASP A 205 15.21 16.44 -6.03
C ASP A 205 16.67 16.08 -6.36
N ASP A 206 17.44 15.62 -5.37
CA ASP A 206 18.86 15.32 -5.46
C ASP A 206 19.20 14.00 -4.76
N GLU A 207 20.35 13.42 -5.13
CA GLU A 207 20.91 12.26 -4.42
C GLU A 207 21.32 12.63 -2.99
N VAL A 208 20.94 11.81 -2.02
CA VAL A 208 21.26 12.02 -0.60
C VAL A 208 22.40 11.11 -0.19
N THR A 209 23.54 11.69 0.20
CA THR A 209 24.71 10.96 0.71
C THR A 209 25.57 11.84 1.63
N HIS A 210 26.32 11.20 2.53
CA HIS A 210 27.40 11.83 3.28
C HIS A 210 28.71 11.76 2.51
N LYS A 211 29.58 12.76 2.72
CA LYS A 211 30.94 12.73 2.14
C LYS A 211 31.70 11.48 2.57
N GLY A 212 32.13 10.68 1.60
CA GLY A 212 32.91 9.46 1.81
C GLY A 212 32.09 8.24 2.28
N SER A 213 30.76 8.30 2.24
CA SER A 213 29.92 7.15 2.54
C SER A 213 29.78 6.24 1.31
N ASP A 214 29.68 4.93 1.55
CA ASP A 214 29.33 3.92 0.55
C ASP A 214 27.80 3.71 0.44
N LEU A 215 27.03 4.62 1.05
CA LEU A 215 25.58 4.69 1.01
C LEU A 215 25.13 5.96 0.33
N TYR A 216 24.11 5.82 -0.50
CA TYR A 216 23.40 6.93 -1.11
C TYR A 216 21.95 6.52 -1.30
N ILE A 217 21.06 7.53 -1.31
CA ILE A 217 19.69 7.39 -1.74
C ILE A 217 19.59 8.06 -3.11
N PRO A 218 19.23 7.32 -4.16
CA PRO A 218 19.14 7.88 -5.50
C PRO A 218 18.11 9.00 -5.54
N LYS A 219 18.33 9.97 -6.43
CA LYS A 219 17.33 10.97 -6.80
C LYS A 219 16.04 10.29 -7.27
N GLY A 220 14.88 10.89 -6.96
CA GLY A 220 13.57 10.39 -7.36
C GLY A 220 12.73 9.89 -6.19
N ARG A 221 11.84 8.93 -6.46
CA ARG A 221 10.83 8.48 -5.50
C ARG A 221 11.41 7.51 -4.47
N VAL A 222 11.13 7.81 -3.21
CA VAL A 222 11.39 6.94 -2.06
C VAL A 222 10.06 6.44 -1.52
N TYR A 223 9.83 5.14 -1.66
CA TYR A 223 8.57 4.49 -1.34
C TYR A 223 8.63 3.88 0.07
N CYS A 224 7.52 4.00 0.80
CA CYS A 224 7.36 3.54 2.17
C CYS A 224 6.08 2.71 2.29
N SER A 225 6.13 1.64 3.09
CA SER A 225 4.95 0.85 3.43
C SER A 225 4.93 0.42 4.89
N CYS A 226 3.76 0.51 5.52
CA CYS A 226 3.53 0.03 6.90
C CYS A 226 2.12 -0.55 7.06
N GLY A 227 1.91 -1.27 8.16
CA GLY A 227 0.59 -1.82 8.47
C GLY A 227 -0.39 -0.72 8.88
N TYR A 228 -1.62 -0.83 8.38
CA TYR A 228 -2.72 0.09 8.61
C TYR A 228 -3.85 -0.63 9.37
N PHE A 229 -4.28 -0.07 10.49
CA PHE A 229 -5.27 -0.69 11.36
C PHE A 229 -6.39 0.30 11.69
N PRO A 230 -7.53 0.25 10.97
CA PRO A 230 -8.69 1.07 11.32
C PRO A 230 -9.29 0.56 12.63
N LEU A 231 -9.39 1.45 13.61
CA LEU A 231 -10.00 1.22 14.94
C LEU A 231 -11.41 1.82 15.02
N GLY A 232 -11.83 2.48 13.94
CA GLY A 232 -13.08 3.21 13.75
C GLY A 232 -14.32 2.34 13.74
N ASP A 233 -14.60 1.71 14.88
CA ASP A 233 -15.92 1.32 15.39
C ASP A 233 -15.85 0.80 16.84
N SER A 234 -14.69 0.87 17.49
CA SER A 234 -14.48 0.46 18.89
C SER A 234 -15.30 1.26 19.93
N LYS A 235 -16.01 2.33 19.53
CA LYS A 235 -17.05 2.97 20.36
C LYS A 235 -18.40 2.26 20.31
N ARG A 236 -18.71 1.48 19.27
CA ARG A 236 -20.00 0.79 19.10
C ARG A 236 -20.00 -0.62 19.70
N ASN A 237 -18.89 -1.35 19.68
CA ASN A 237 -18.81 -2.72 20.19
C ASN A 237 -17.74 -2.89 21.29
N ARG A 238 -17.80 -2.09 22.36
CA ARG A 238 -16.96 -2.36 23.57
C ARG A 238 -17.28 -3.69 24.27
N SER A 239 -18.38 -4.35 23.87
CA SER A 239 -18.85 -5.60 24.46
C SER A 239 -18.37 -6.86 23.76
N GLU A 240 -17.78 -6.76 22.57
CA GLU A 240 -17.26 -7.96 21.90
C GLU A 240 -15.91 -8.35 22.53
N PRO A 241 -15.77 -9.58 23.05
CA PRO A 241 -14.52 -10.04 23.62
C PRO A 241 -13.45 -10.02 22.52
N ASN A 242 -12.29 -9.45 22.86
CA ASN A 242 -11.10 -9.44 22.01
C ASN A 242 -10.88 -10.83 21.41
N MET A 243 -10.98 -10.98 20.09
CA MET A 243 -10.97 -12.28 19.41
C MET A 243 -9.70 -13.06 19.75
N LYS A 244 -8.57 -12.34 19.80
CA LYS A 244 -7.29 -12.87 20.26
C LYS A 244 -7.36 -13.46 21.67
N GLU A 245 -8.00 -12.78 22.61
CA GLU A 245 -8.13 -13.25 23.99
C GLU A 245 -9.07 -14.46 24.07
N SER A 246 -10.14 -14.47 23.30
CA SER A 246 -11.06 -15.61 23.21
C SER A 246 -10.34 -16.86 22.69
N TYR A 247 -9.57 -16.75 21.61
CA TYR A 247 -8.81 -17.88 21.07
C TYR A 247 -7.67 -18.31 21.99
N ALA A 248 -7.02 -17.39 22.70
CA ALA A 248 -6.00 -17.72 23.69
C ALA A 248 -6.60 -18.52 24.86
N LYS A 249 -7.77 -18.11 25.37
CA LYS A 249 -8.50 -18.84 26.43
C LYS A 249 -8.96 -20.21 25.95
N GLU A 250 -9.51 -20.30 24.73
CA GLU A 250 -9.91 -21.58 24.15
C GLU A 250 -8.72 -22.53 23.99
N LEU A 251 -7.59 -22.03 23.49
CA LEU A 251 -6.37 -22.83 23.33
C LEU A 251 -5.86 -23.35 24.68
N ALA A 252 -5.78 -22.48 25.70
CA ALA A 252 -5.38 -22.88 27.05
C ALA A 252 -6.31 -23.95 27.64
N SER A 253 -7.63 -23.81 27.44
CA SER A 253 -8.60 -24.82 27.89
C SER A 253 -8.41 -26.17 27.20
N ILE A 254 -8.09 -26.18 25.90
CA ILE A 254 -7.82 -27.42 25.15
C ILE A 254 -6.52 -28.07 25.64
N GLU A 255 -5.49 -27.28 25.91
CA GLU A 255 -4.21 -27.76 26.43
C GLU A 255 -4.36 -28.39 27.82
N ASP A 256 -5.11 -27.74 28.72
CA ASP A 256 -5.42 -28.27 30.05
C ASP A 256 -6.18 -29.61 29.98
N GLU A 257 -7.13 -29.74 29.05
CA GLU A 257 -7.88 -30.98 28.82
C GLU A 257 -6.98 -32.09 28.28
N ILE A 258 -6.08 -31.78 27.35
CA ILE A 258 -5.07 -32.73 26.85
C ILE A 258 -4.17 -33.21 28.01
N VAL A 259 -3.73 -32.32 28.90
CA VAL A 259 -2.91 -32.68 30.06
C VAL A 259 -3.67 -33.62 31.00
N LYS A 260 -4.94 -33.33 31.30
CA LYS A 260 -5.79 -34.21 32.14
C LYS A 260 -5.99 -35.60 31.51
N LEU A 261 -6.31 -35.67 30.22
CA LEU A 261 -6.48 -36.94 29.52
C LEU A 261 -5.18 -37.75 29.43
N ARG A 262 -4.02 -37.09 29.34
CA ARG A 262 -2.71 -37.75 29.41
C ARG A 262 -2.46 -38.35 30.79
N GLN A 263 -2.74 -37.61 31.86
CA GLN A 263 -2.63 -38.14 33.23
C GLN A 263 -3.54 -39.36 33.43
N GLN A 264 -4.81 -39.28 33.03
CA GLN A 264 -5.74 -40.41 33.07
C GLN A 264 -5.25 -41.62 32.25
N LYS A 265 -4.65 -41.36 31.09
CA LYS A 265 -4.08 -42.42 30.23
C LYS A 265 -2.89 -43.14 30.89
N ASP A 266 -2.11 -42.44 31.69
CA ASP A 266 -0.94 -42.96 32.39
C ASP A 266 -1.30 -43.78 33.64
N GLU A 267 -2.44 -43.48 34.27
CA GLU A 267 -2.99 -44.26 35.41
C GLU A 267 -3.46 -45.68 34.99
N ILE A 268 -3.81 -45.87 33.71
CA ILE A 268 -4.29 -47.15 33.19
C ILE A 268 -3.12 -48.11 32.92
N LYS A 269 -2.94 -49.09 33.82
CA LYS A 269 -1.86 -50.10 33.77
C LYS A 269 -1.90 -51.02 32.54
N ASN A 270 -3.08 -51.35 32.01
CA ASN A 270 -3.19 -52.28 30.89
C ASN A 270 -2.99 -51.54 29.54
N PRO A 271 -1.91 -51.84 28.78
CA PRO A 271 -1.60 -51.15 27.54
C PRO A 271 -2.63 -51.37 26.41
N PHE A 272 -3.43 -52.44 26.48
CA PHE A 272 -4.42 -52.79 25.45
C PHE A 272 -5.87 -52.64 25.91
N SER A 273 -6.12 -51.89 26.99
CA SER A 273 -7.49 -51.57 27.37
C SER A 273 -8.17 -50.71 26.31
N MET A 274 -9.44 -51.00 26.03
CA MET A 274 -10.27 -50.20 25.12
C MET A 274 -10.34 -48.72 25.56
N ASP A 275 -10.27 -48.46 26.86
CA ASP A 275 -10.31 -47.09 27.40
C ASP A 275 -9.05 -46.30 27.08
N LYS A 276 -7.87 -46.93 27.11
CA LYS A 276 -6.62 -46.27 26.69
C LYS A 276 -6.64 -45.87 25.21
N ILE A 277 -7.25 -46.70 24.35
CA ILE A 277 -7.43 -46.40 22.92
C ILE A 277 -8.39 -45.22 22.74
N LYS A 278 -9.51 -45.18 23.48
CA LYS A 278 -10.47 -44.06 23.46
C LYS A 278 -9.82 -42.75 23.88
N LEU A 279 -9.11 -42.73 25.01
CA LEU A 279 -8.36 -41.56 25.48
C LEU A 279 -7.34 -41.09 24.45
N SER A 280 -6.63 -42.02 23.80
CA SER A 280 -5.66 -41.66 22.76
C SER A 280 -6.31 -41.03 21.52
N ASN A 281 -7.49 -41.52 21.11
CA ASN A 281 -8.25 -40.94 20.01
C ASN A 281 -8.77 -39.55 20.36
N GLU A 282 -9.22 -39.35 21.60
CA GLU A 282 -9.70 -38.06 22.10
C GLU A 282 -8.58 -37.02 22.19
N ILE A 283 -7.41 -37.39 22.73
CA ILE A 283 -6.21 -36.55 22.70
C ILE A 283 -5.87 -36.15 21.26
N GLY A 284 -5.93 -37.10 20.31
CA GLY A 284 -5.67 -36.79 18.89
C GLY A 284 -6.68 -35.81 18.29
N LYS A 285 -7.95 -35.87 18.68
CA LYS A 285 -8.98 -34.90 18.26
C LYS A 285 -8.71 -33.52 18.85
N LEU A 286 -8.40 -33.44 20.15
CA LEU A 286 -8.09 -32.19 20.83
C LEU A 286 -6.82 -31.54 20.28
N GLN A 287 -5.80 -32.33 19.92
CA GLN A 287 -4.59 -31.82 19.27
C GLN A 287 -4.90 -31.14 17.93
N ARG A 288 -5.73 -31.75 17.07
CA ARG A 288 -6.17 -31.10 15.83
C ARG A 288 -6.96 -29.82 16.10
N LYS A 289 -7.80 -29.82 17.14
CA LYS A 289 -8.55 -28.63 17.56
C LYS A 289 -7.59 -27.52 18.05
N ALA A 290 -6.56 -27.87 18.80
CA ALA A 290 -5.52 -26.96 19.27
C ALA A 290 -4.77 -26.33 18.09
N GLU A 291 -4.36 -27.13 17.09
CA GLU A 291 -3.69 -26.63 15.88
C GLU A 291 -4.57 -25.63 15.10
N LEU A 292 -5.85 -25.94 14.90
CA LEU A 292 -6.79 -25.04 14.24
C LEU A 292 -6.98 -23.74 15.04
N THR A 293 -7.08 -23.84 16.37
CA THR A 293 -7.26 -22.68 17.27
C THR A 293 -5.99 -21.83 17.30
N ALA A 294 -4.81 -22.44 17.31
CA ALA A 294 -3.53 -21.76 17.19
C ALA A 294 -3.40 -21.02 15.86
N GLY A 295 -3.86 -21.62 14.75
CA GLY A 295 -3.95 -20.95 13.45
C GLY A 295 -4.84 -19.70 13.49
N LYS A 296 -6.02 -19.79 14.11
CA LYS A 296 -6.92 -18.64 14.32
C LYS A 296 -6.31 -17.59 15.24
N LEU A 297 -5.61 -17.99 16.30
CA LEU A 297 -4.92 -17.09 17.21
C LEU A 297 -3.79 -16.34 16.48
N ASN A 298 -3.03 -17.02 15.63
CA ASN A 298 -2.00 -16.40 14.80
C ASN A 298 -2.61 -15.38 13.84
N PHE A 299 -3.69 -15.73 13.15
CA PHE A 299 -4.42 -14.79 12.29
C PHE A 299 -4.90 -13.57 13.09
N ALA A 300 -5.59 -13.77 14.21
CA ALA A 300 -6.06 -12.72 15.09
C ALA A 300 -4.92 -11.83 15.62
N SER A 301 -3.75 -12.42 15.91
CA SER A 301 -2.59 -11.68 16.42
C SER A 301 -1.99 -10.70 15.39
N VAL A 302 -2.19 -10.96 14.10
CA VAL A 302 -1.72 -10.12 13.00
C VAL A 302 -2.78 -9.08 12.63
N THR A 303 -4.06 -9.44 12.63
CA THR A 303 -5.16 -8.49 12.38
C THR A 303 -5.39 -7.52 13.54
N GLU A 304 -5.15 -7.97 14.78
CA GLU A 304 -5.28 -7.19 16.02
C GLU A 304 -3.92 -7.09 16.73
N PRO A 305 -2.97 -6.33 16.16
CA PRO A 305 -1.64 -6.21 16.72
C PRO A 305 -1.70 -5.53 18.10
N ASN A 306 -0.71 -5.85 18.94
CA ASN A 306 -0.59 -5.22 20.24
C ASN A 306 -0.49 -3.70 20.08
N LYS A 307 -1.26 -2.95 20.86
CA LYS A 307 -1.26 -1.47 20.82
C LYS A 307 0.13 -0.85 21.03
N SER A 308 1.03 -1.57 21.72
CA SER A 308 2.42 -1.18 21.91
C SER A 308 3.26 -1.22 20.63
N LEU A 309 2.82 -1.89 19.58
CA LEU A 309 3.48 -1.92 18.27
C LEU A 309 2.94 -0.84 17.32
N LEU A 310 1.87 -0.15 17.73
CA LEU A 310 1.19 0.84 16.92
C LEU A 310 1.49 2.27 17.37
N ARG A 311 1.26 3.19 16.45
CA ARG A 311 1.15 4.63 16.68
C ARG A 311 -0.23 5.06 16.24
N PHE A 312 -0.90 5.83 17.08
CA PHE A 312 -2.28 6.21 16.87
C PHE A 312 -2.38 7.65 16.38
N THR A 313 -3.40 7.92 15.59
CA THR A 313 -3.94 9.27 15.36
C THR A 313 -4.37 9.91 16.69
N GLU A 314 -4.58 11.23 16.68
CA GLU A 314 -5.05 11.96 17.88
C GLU A 314 -6.42 11.43 18.34
N ASP A 315 -7.29 11.12 17.39
CA ASP A 315 -8.64 10.60 17.62
C ASP A 315 -8.68 9.08 17.96
N MET A 316 -7.53 8.40 17.89
CA MET A 316 -7.40 6.95 18.07
C MET A 316 -8.28 6.11 17.14
N ASP A 317 -8.63 6.63 15.97
CA ASP A 317 -9.41 5.96 14.93
C ASP A 317 -8.55 5.10 13.99
N VAL A 318 -7.24 5.35 13.93
CA VAL A 318 -6.28 4.59 13.13
C VAL A 318 -5.04 4.29 13.95
N GLY A 319 -4.53 3.06 13.82
CA GLY A 319 -3.21 2.66 14.25
C GLY A 319 -2.32 2.33 13.06
N LEU A 320 -1.10 2.88 13.03
CA LEU A 320 -0.05 2.54 12.08
C LEU A 320 1.04 1.74 12.78
N THR A 321 1.67 0.77 12.12
CA THR A 321 2.84 0.11 12.71
C THR A 321 3.96 1.12 12.97
N LYS A 322 4.64 1.00 14.12
CA LYS A 322 5.76 1.88 14.51
C LYS A 322 6.87 1.92 13.47
N GLU A 323 7.10 0.78 12.82
CA GLU A 323 8.11 0.58 11.80
C GLU A 323 7.46 0.12 10.49
N GLY A 324 8.11 0.44 9.37
CA GLY A 324 7.75 -0.01 8.04
C GLY A 324 8.97 -0.15 7.14
N GLY A 325 8.75 -0.67 5.93
CA GLY A 325 9.80 -0.86 4.93
C GLY A 325 9.98 0.37 4.04
N VAL A 326 11.22 0.65 3.63
CA VAL A 326 11.56 1.67 2.64
C VAL A 326 12.17 1.00 1.41
N CYS A 327 11.72 1.38 0.22
CA CYS A 327 12.31 0.95 -1.05
C CYS A 327 12.45 2.11 -2.05
N CYS A 328 13.29 1.90 -3.05
CA CYS A 328 13.34 2.72 -4.26
C CYS A 328 12.97 1.88 -5.48
N GLU A 329 12.52 2.55 -6.51
CA GLU A 329 12.32 1.95 -7.82
C GLU A 329 13.63 1.94 -8.60
N VAL A 330 13.92 0.81 -9.24
CA VAL A 330 15.09 0.62 -10.09
C VAL A 330 14.62 0.07 -11.42
N GLU A 331 14.99 0.77 -12.50
CA GLU A 331 14.76 0.29 -13.86
C GLU A 331 15.84 -0.72 -14.23
N LYS A 332 15.45 -2.00 -14.29
CA LYS A 332 16.38 -3.08 -14.70
C LYS A 332 16.38 -3.29 -16.21
N SER A 333 15.26 -2.99 -16.86
CA SER A 333 15.04 -3.10 -18.29
C SER A 333 13.96 -2.08 -18.69
N PRO A 334 13.90 -1.61 -19.95
CA PRO A 334 12.89 -0.64 -20.41
C PRO A 334 11.43 -1.03 -20.12
N MET A 335 11.15 -2.31 -19.84
CA MET A 335 9.80 -2.82 -19.53
C MET A 335 9.65 -3.38 -18.11
N MET A 336 10.72 -3.39 -17.31
CA MET A 336 10.71 -4.04 -15.98
C MET A 336 11.26 -3.11 -14.91
N LYS A 337 10.35 -2.68 -14.04
CA LYS A 337 10.62 -1.91 -12.82
C LYS A 337 10.67 -2.88 -11.64
N GLU A 338 11.72 -2.79 -10.85
CA GLU A 338 11.89 -3.56 -9.61
C GLU A 338 11.96 -2.60 -8.41
N TYR A 339 11.49 -3.03 -7.25
CA TYR A 339 11.57 -2.25 -6.02
C TYR A 339 12.66 -2.82 -5.12
N HIS A 340 13.71 -2.04 -4.87
CA HIS A 340 14.85 -2.45 -4.06
C HIS A 340 14.68 -1.96 -2.62
N ILE A 341 14.79 -2.87 -1.65
CA ILE A 341 14.70 -2.54 -0.22
C ILE A 341 15.93 -1.72 0.19
N LEU A 342 15.68 -0.50 0.65
CA LEU A 342 16.69 0.45 1.10
C LEU A 342 16.86 0.48 2.62
N GLY A 343 15.85 0.07 3.39
CA GLY A 343 15.90 0.17 4.84
C GLY A 343 14.54 0.11 5.49
N ARG A 344 14.45 0.75 6.64
CA ARG A 344 13.24 0.84 7.44
C ARG A 344 12.91 2.29 7.73
N PHE A 345 11.65 2.58 8.01
CA PHE A 345 11.28 3.86 8.58
C PHE A 345 10.54 3.65 9.89
N SER A 346 10.55 4.70 10.71
CA SER A 346 9.68 4.83 11.86
C SER A 346 8.77 6.03 11.69
N ILE A 347 7.58 5.94 12.25
CA ILE A 347 6.58 7.01 12.20
C ILE A 347 6.16 7.42 13.60
N ALA A 348 5.89 8.70 13.81
CA ALA A 348 5.42 9.24 15.08
C ALA A 348 4.39 10.34 14.83
N ASN A 349 3.29 10.31 15.58
CA ASN A 349 2.28 11.37 15.51
C ASN A 349 2.88 12.67 16.04
N VAL A 350 2.75 13.76 15.27
CA VAL A 350 3.10 15.10 15.74
C VAL A 350 1.88 15.64 16.44
N LYS A 351 1.90 15.65 17.79
CA LYS A 351 0.86 16.35 18.55
C LYS A 351 0.79 17.78 18.02
N SER A 352 -0.37 18.17 17.50
CA SER A 352 -0.63 19.56 17.20
C SER A 352 -0.50 20.30 18.53
N SER A 353 0.51 21.17 18.64
CA SER A 353 0.63 22.10 19.75
C SER A 353 -0.45 23.16 19.53
N LYS A 354 -1.71 22.80 19.83
CA LYS A 354 -2.83 23.73 19.81
C LYS A 354 -2.69 24.76 20.92
#